data_AF-A0A439RFD1-F1
#
_entry.id   AF-A0A439RFD1-F1
#
_cell.length_a   1.000
_cell.length_b   1.000
_cell.length_c   1.000
_cell.angle_alpha   90.00
_cell.angle_beta   90.00
_cell.angle_gamma   90.00
#
_symmetry.space_group_name_H-M   'P 1'
#
loop_
_entity.id
_entity.type
_entity.pdbx_description
1 polymer ?
#
loop_
_entity_poly.entity_id
_entity_poly.type
_entity_poly.pdbx_seq_one_letter_code
_entity_poly.pdbx_strand_id
1 'polypeptide(L)'
;MTTIPSFAPGCFGSALAYQEEHPVCSSCVFRELCAPVHALNLKTLRERLKIPEAYVVKERKPDDAQPGLSLPKKVRELVERIDKANLHAVERLQAGDNPFKGFSAFLQIAAHMLLKRSINQEELTKAYLQTTKMGRDAAVAHARMALQALTHIGAIDMLDGIATLRRPS
;
A
#
# COMPACT_ATOMS: atom_id res chain seq x y z
N MET A 1 13.00 38.90 13.40
CA MET A 1 14.16 37.98 13.35
C MET A 1 14.06 37.06 14.55
N THR A 2 13.82 35.77 14.35
CA THR A 2 13.83 34.78 15.44
C THR A 2 15.26 34.45 15.79
N THR A 3 15.72 34.85 16.98
CA THR A 3 17.06 34.57 17.47
C THR A 3 17.19 33.09 17.83
N ILE A 4 18.16 32.41 17.21
CA ILE A 4 18.49 31.02 17.56
C ILE A 4 19.29 31.06 18.87
N PRO A 5 18.84 30.40 19.95
CA PRO A 5 19.56 30.41 21.22
C PRO A 5 20.89 29.66 21.11
N SER A 6 21.87 30.02 21.94
CA SER A 6 23.12 29.25 22.00
C SER A 6 22.82 27.83 22.49
N PHE A 7 23.53 26.84 21.94
CA PHE A 7 23.31 25.41 22.19
C PHE A 7 21.94 24.86 21.71
N ALA A 8 21.25 25.58 20.83
CA ALA A 8 20.07 25.02 20.18
C ALA A 8 20.44 23.73 19.40
N PRO A 9 19.65 22.65 19.52
CA PRO A 9 19.88 21.45 18.74
C PRO A 9 19.66 21.73 17.25
N GLY A 10 20.29 20.97 16.37
CA GLY A 10 20.17 21.16 14.91
C GLY A 10 18.73 21.03 14.36
N CYS A 11 17.82 20.44 15.13
CA CYS A 11 16.39 20.36 14.79
C CYS A 11 15.59 21.62 15.17
N PHE A 12 16.18 22.60 15.86
CA PHE A 12 15.51 23.79 16.36
C PHE A 12 14.82 24.56 15.23
N GLY A 13 13.51 24.79 15.38
CA GLY A 13 12.69 25.49 14.39
C GLY A 13 12.51 24.75 13.07
N SER A 14 12.87 23.47 12.97
CA SER A 14 12.73 22.70 11.72
C SER A 14 11.28 22.67 11.25
N ALA A 15 11.03 23.06 9.99
CA ALA A 15 9.71 23.03 9.37
C ALA A 15 9.09 21.62 9.29
N LEU A 16 9.90 20.56 9.31
CA LEU A 16 9.45 19.19 9.06
C LEU A 16 9.61 18.25 10.26
N ALA A 17 10.51 18.57 11.19
CA ALA A 17 10.86 17.66 12.28
C ALA A 17 10.18 17.97 13.61
N TYR A 18 9.60 19.15 13.79
CA TYR A 18 8.88 19.48 15.01
C TYR A 18 7.54 18.73 15.06
N GLN A 19 7.28 18.06 16.17
CA GLN A 19 6.05 17.33 16.44
C GLN A 19 5.69 17.54 17.90
N GLU A 20 4.59 18.24 18.20
CA GLU A 20 4.28 18.70 19.56
C GLU A 20 4.19 17.56 20.59
N GLU A 21 3.61 16.44 20.20
CA GLU A 21 3.39 15.28 21.06
C GLU A 21 4.58 14.30 21.07
N HIS A 22 5.55 14.45 20.17
CA HIS A 22 6.67 13.51 20.07
C HIS A 22 7.56 13.63 21.31
N PRO A 23 8.00 12.50 21.94
CA PRO A 23 8.79 12.53 23.17
C PRO A 23 9.97 13.50 23.12
N VAL A 24 10.74 13.48 22.02
CA VAL A 24 11.89 14.38 21.79
C VAL A 24 11.52 15.86 21.85
N CYS A 25 10.39 16.28 21.29
CA CYS A 25 9.96 17.67 21.32
C CYS A 25 9.31 18.03 22.66
N SER A 26 8.52 17.11 23.22
CA SER A 26 7.81 17.31 24.48
C SER A 26 8.77 17.47 25.67
N SER A 27 9.92 16.80 25.65
CA SER A 27 10.95 16.85 26.69
C SER A 27 12.05 17.89 26.42
N CYS A 28 11.99 18.62 25.31
CA CYS A 28 13.04 19.57 24.92
C CYS A 28 12.90 20.89 25.69
N VAL A 29 14.00 21.34 26.30
CA VAL A 29 14.07 22.62 27.04
C VAL A 29 13.74 23.83 26.15
N PHE A 30 14.01 23.72 24.85
CA PHE A 30 13.76 24.80 23.89
C PHE A 30 12.35 24.77 23.28
N ARG A 31 11.44 23.91 23.73
CA ARG A 31 10.12 23.68 23.11
C ARG A 31 9.33 24.98 22.88
N GLU A 32 9.23 25.82 23.92
CA GLU A 32 8.45 27.07 23.87
C GLU A 32 9.00 28.06 22.84
N LEU A 33 10.32 28.10 22.67
CA LEU A 33 10.99 28.94 21.68
C LEU A 33 11.01 28.30 20.28
N CYS A 34 11.01 26.97 20.20
CA CYS A 34 11.09 26.20 18.96
C CYS A 34 9.75 26.22 18.19
N ALA A 35 8.63 26.09 18.91
CA ALA A 35 7.28 26.04 18.32
C ALA A 35 6.94 27.23 17.39
N PRO A 36 7.13 28.50 17.79
CA PRO A 36 6.83 29.63 16.92
C PRO A 36 7.77 29.70 15.71
N VAL A 37 9.04 29.32 15.88
CA VAL A 37 10.03 29.29 14.79
C VAL A 37 9.68 28.21 13.77
N HIS A 38 9.27 27.03 14.24
CA HIS A 38 8.76 25.95 13.38
C HIS A 38 7.56 26.42 12.56
N ALA A 39 6.57 27.06 13.18
CA ALA A 39 5.36 27.52 12.50
C ALA A 39 5.68 28.52 11.37
N LEU A 40 6.59 29.46 11.64
CA LEU A 40 7.08 30.41 10.63
C LEU A 40 7.80 29.70 9.48
N ASN A 41 8.73 28.79 9.78
CA ASN A 41 9.50 28.08 8.78
C ASN A 41 8.61 27.15 7.94
N LEU A 42 7.62 26.49 8.54
CA LEU A 42 6.64 25.67 7.85
C LEU A 42 5.79 26.51 6.89
N LYS A 43 5.33 27.69 7.32
CA LYS A 43 4.60 28.62 6.46
C LYS A 43 5.44 29.06 5.26
N THR A 44 6.68 29.52 5.50
CA THR A 44 7.59 29.92 4.43
C THR A 44 7.90 28.78 3.47
N LEU A 45 8.05 27.55 3.97
CA LEU A 45 8.29 26.37 3.13
C LEU A 45 7.08 26.06 2.24
N ARG A 46 5.86 26.13 2.79
CA ARG A 46 4.62 25.92 2.03
C ARG A 46 4.42 26.97 0.95
N GLU A 47 4.69 28.24 1.25
CA GLU A 47 4.64 29.34 0.28
C GLU A 47 5.63 29.12 -0.87
N ARG A 48 6.87 28.75 -0.56
CA ARG A 48 7.89 28.43 -1.58
C ARG A 48 7.49 27.29 -2.50
N LEU A 49 6.86 26.27 -1.93
CA LEU A 49 6.40 25.08 -2.66
C LEU A 49 5.01 25.24 -3.28
N LYS A 50 4.36 26.42 -3.13
CA LYS A 50 2.99 26.70 -3.59
C LYS A 50 1.98 25.68 -3.08
N ILE A 51 2.18 25.17 -1.86
CA ILE A 51 1.28 24.21 -1.21
C ILE A 51 0.18 25.02 -0.50
N PRO A 52 -1.11 24.80 -0.82
CA PRO A 52 -2.21 25.47 -0.12
C PRO A 52 -2.19 25.18 1.39
N GLU A 53 -2.57 26.14 2.23
CA GLU A 53 -2.66 25.92 3.69
C GLU A 53 -3.62 24.78 4.05
N ALA A 54 -4.67 24.59 3.25
CA ALA A 54 -5.64 23.51 3.39
C ALA A 54 -5.13 22.13 2.92
N TYR A 55 -3.90 22.03 2.40
CA TYR A 55 -3.34 20.76 1.95
C TYR A 55 -2.96 19.89 3.14
N VAL A 56 -3.93 19.08 3.58
CA VAL A 56 -3.70 18.01 4.55
C VAL A 56 -3.15 16.83 3.77
N VAL A 57 -1.86 16.54 3.96
CA VAL A 57 -1.34 15.20 3.63
C VAL A 57 -2.13 14.25 4.52
N LYS A 58 -2.98 13.41 3.93
CA LYS A 58 -3.58 12.30 4.67
C LYS A 58 -2.42 11.54 5.28
N GLU A 59 -2.32 11.58 6.61
CA GLU A 59 -1.43 10.69 7.34
C GLU A 59 -1.76 9.29 6.85
N ARG A 60 -0.84 8.72 6.07
CA ARG A 60 -0.82 7.28 5.93
C ARG A 60 -0.53 6.83 7.34
N LYS A 61 -1.56 6.37 8.05
CA LYS A 61 -1.35 5.55 9.25
C LYS A 61 -0.21 4.62 8.88
N PRO A 62 0.87 4.54 9.66
CA PRO A 62 1.84 3.49 9.45
C PRO A 62 1.01 2.21 9.50
N ASP A 63 0.78 1.62 8.33
CA ASP A 63 0.05 0.36 8.22
C ASP A 63 0.90 -0.59 9.01
N ASP A 64 0.50 -0.85 10.26
CA ASP A 64 1.01 -1.85 11.19
C ASP A 64 2.31 -2.48 10.67
N ALA A 65 3.39 -1.70 10.70
CA ALA A 65 4.69 -2.15 10.25
C ALA A 65 5.28 -3.02 11.35
N GLN A 66 4.62 -4.13 11.64
CA GLN A 66 5.31 -5.30 12.13
C GLN A 66 6.11 -5.85 10.94
N PRO A 67 7.45 -5.86 11.03
CA PRO A 67 8.27 -6.49 10.02
C PRO A 67 8.09 -8.00 10.17
N GLY A 68 7.10 -8.55 9.46
CA GLY A 68 6.84 -9.99 9.42
C GLY A 68 5.36 -10.33 9.27
N LEU A 69 5.00 -10.93 8.14
CA LEU A 69 3.79 -11.75 7.93
C LEU A 69 2.40 -11.11 7.91
N SER A 70 2.18 -9.83 8.21
CA SER A 70 0.82 -9.29 8.09
C SER A 70 0.49 -8.90 6.64
N LEU A 71 -0.36 -9.68 5.97
CA LEU A 71 -0.97 -9.29 4.70
C LEU A 71 -1.63 -7.90 4.82
N PRO A 72 -1.56 -7.04 3.78
CA PRO A 72 -2.26 -5.76 3.76
C PRO A 72 -3.75 -5.95 4.08
N LYS A 73 -4.37 -5.02 4.84
CA LYS A 73 -5.76 -5.15 5.32
C LYS A 73 -6.74 -5.53 4.21
N LYS A 74 -6.63 -4.86 3.05
CA LYS A 74 -7.46 -5.15 1.87
C LYS A 74 -7.26 -6.54 1.28
N VAL A 75 -6.06 -7.10 1.37
CA VAL A 75 -5.77 -8.47 0.90
C VAL A 75 -6.35 -9.47 1.88
N ARG A 76 -6.23 -9.23 3.19
CA ARG A 76 -6.85 -10.06 4.24
C ARG A 76 -8.37 -10.11 4.08
N GLU A 77 -9.02 -8.96 3.94
CA GLU A 77 -10.46 -8.87 3.66
C GLU A 77 -10.87 -9.57 2.36
N LEU A 78 -9.99 -9.60 1.35
CA LEU A 78 -10.25 -10.31 0.11
C LEU A 78 -10.16 -11.83 0.32
N VAL A 79 -9.13 -12.32 1.02
CA VAL A 79 -8.97 -13.74 1.37
C VAL A 79 -10.13 -14.22 2.22
N GLU A 80 -10.50 -13.49 3.28
CA GLU A 80 -11.64 -13.84 4.12
C GLU A 80 -12.96 -13.92 3.36
N ARG A 81 -13.16 -13.05 2.35
CA ARG A 81 -14.34 -13.14 1.48
C ARG A 81 -14.33 -14.36 0.58
N ILE A 82 -13.15 -14.75 0.09
CA ILE A 82 -13.00 -15.96 -0.74
C ILE A 82 -13.28 -17.21 0.10
N ASP A 83 -12.74 -17.26 1.32
CA ASP A 83 -12.97 -18.35 2.26
C ASP A 83 -14.45 -18.45 2.66
N LYS A 84 -15.10 -17.32 2.97
CA LYS A 84 -16.54 -17.27 3.26
C LYS A 84 -17.42 -17.69 2.09
N ALA A 85 -17.00 -17.39 0.87
CA ALA A 85 -17.72 -17.78 -0.34
C ALA A 85 -17.55 -19.28 -0.68
N ASN A 86 -16.70 -20.00 0.07
CA ASN A 86 -16.42 -21.43 -0.08
C ASN A 86 -16.25 -21.85 -1.56
N LEU A 87 -15.45 -21.09 -2.30
CA LEU A 87 -15.35 -21.24 -3.76
C LEU A 87 -14.56 -22.47 -4.21
N HIS A 88 -13.97 -23.23 -3.28
CA HIS A 88 -13.05 -24.35 -3.57
C HIS A 88 -12.01 -23.95 -4.63
N ALA A 89 -11.41 -22.77 -4.45
CA ALA A 89 -10.71 -22.08 -5.52
C ALA A 89 -9.51 -22.89 -6.06
N VAL A 90 -8.79 -23.61 -5.19
CA VAL A 90 -7.65 -24.45 -5.59
C VAL A 90 -8.12 -25.63 -6.46
N GLU A 91 -9.09 -26.40 -6.00
CA GLU A 91 -9.60 -27.59 -6.71
C GLU A 91 -10.17 -27.23 -8.08
N ARG A 92 -10.96 -26.16 -8.17
CA ARG A 92 -11.56 -25.72 -9.43
C ARG A 92 -10.53 -25.20 -10.42
N LEU A 93 -9.54 -24.43 -9.95
CA LEU A 93 -8.44 -23.98 -10.81
C LEU A 93 -7.59 -25.16 -11.31
N GLN A 94 -7.40 -26.19 -10.49
CA GLN A 94 -6.73 -27.42 -10.91
C GLN A 94 -7.55 -28.22 -11.93
N ALA A 95 -8.88 -28.23 -11.81
CA ALA A 95 -9.79 -28.83 -12.77
C ALA A 95 -9.92 -28.03 -14.09
N GLY A 96 -9.25 -26.88 -14.20
CA GLY A 96 -9.31 -26.02 -15.38
C GLY A 96 -10.51 -25.08 -15.43
N ASP A 97 -11.27 -24.98 -14.34
CA ASP A 97 -12.43 -24.09 -14.22
C ASP A 97 -12.09 -22.83 -13.42
N ASN A 98 -12.76 -21.72 -13.74
CA ASN A 98 -12.50 -20.45 -13.07
C ASN A 98 -13.50 -20.22 -11.92
N PRO A 99 -13.07 -20.36 -10.65
CA PRO A 99 -13.97 -20.28 -9.49
C PRO A 99 -14.46 -18.85 -9.22
N PHE A 100 -13.82 -17.83 -9.81
CA PHE A 100 -14.14 -16.43 -9.52
C PHE A 100 -15.16 -15.82 -10.48
N LYS A 101 -15.74 -16.62 -11.37
CA LYS A 101 -16.80 -16.17 -12.29
C LYS A 101 -18.01 -15.65 -11.49
N GLY A 102 -18.27 -14.34 -11.58
CA GLY A 102 -19.36 -13.68 -10.84
C GLY A 102 -19.02 -13.26 -9.40
N PHE A 103 -17.82 -13.57 -8.90
CA PHE A 103 -17.35 -13.12 -7.57
C PHE A 103 -16.60 -11.79 -7.65
N SER A 104 -15.60 -11.72 -8.53
CA SER A 104 -14.79 -10.52 -8.72
C SER A 104 -14.19 -10.49 -10.12
N ALA A 105 -14.45 -9.40 -10.86
CA ALA A 105 -13.98 -9.26 -12.23
C ALA A 105 -12.45 -9.35 -12.35
N PHE A 106 -11.70 -8.74 -11.42
CA PHE A 106 -10.24 -8.73 -11.48
C PHE A 106 -9.64 -10.10 -11.14
N LEU A 107 -10.21 -10.82 -10.16
CA LEU A 107 -9.78 -12.20 -9.84
C LEU A 107 -10.12 -13.16 -10.96
N GLN A 108 -11.30 -12.99 -11.58
CA GLN A 108 -11.71 -13.78 -12.73
C GLN A 108 -10.71 -13.63 -13.88
N ILE A 109 -10.28 -12.41 -14.19
CA ILE A 109 -9.28 -12.17 -15.23
C ILE A 109 -7.93 -12.82 -14.85
N ALA A 110 -7.46 -12.63 -13.60
CA ALA A 110 -6.21 -13.23 -13.14
C ALA A 110 -6.22 -14.75 -13.24
N ALA A 111 -7.27 -15.40 -12.72
CA ALA A 111 -7.46 -16.84 -12.80
C ALA A 111 -7.54 -17.34 -14.25
N HIS A 112 -8.26 -16.65 -15.12
CA HIS A 112 -8.38 -17.03 -16.54
C HIS A 112 -7.05 -16.97 -17.27
N MET A 113 -6.20 -15.99 -16.96
CA MET A 113 -4.86 -15.90 -17.53
C MET A 113 -3.96 -17.02 -17.00
N LEU A 114 -3.99 -17.26 -15.69
CA LEU A 114 -3.22 -18.31 -15.01
C LEU A 114 -3.55 -19.72 -15.51
N LEU A 115 -4.82 -19.98 -15.87
CA LEU A 115 -5.25 -21.24 -16.49
C LEU A 115 -4.60 -21.50 -17.85
N LYS A 116 -4.27 -20.44 -18.60
CA LYS A 116 -3.69 -20.55 -19.95
C LYS A 116 -2.18 -20.50 -19.97
N ARG A 117 -1.57 -19.72 -19.08
CA ARG A 117 -0.12 -19.49 -19.05
C ARG A 117 0.34 -18.96 -17.69
N SER A 118 1.64 -19.08 -17.44
CA SER A 118 2.31 -18.32 -16.38
C SER A 118 2.23 -16.82 -16.66
N ILE A 119 2.04 -16.00 -15.63
CA ILE A 119 1.91 -14.56 -15.77
C ILE A 119 2.83 -13.82 -14.81
N ASN A 120 3.30 -12.64 -15.20
CA ASN A 120 3.95 -11.70 -14.30
C ASN A 120 2.98 -10.56 -13.92
N GLN A 121 3.37 -9.75 -12.93
CA GLN A 121 2.55 -8.62 -12.47
C GLN A 121 2.29 -7.58 -13.58
N GLU A 122 3.26 -7.34 -14.46
CA GLU A 122 3.14 -6.35 -15.53
C GLU A 122 2.13 -6.76 -16.61
N GLU A 123 2.13 -8.02 -17.01
CA GLU A 123 1.16 -8.58 -17.95
C GLU A 123 -0.25 -8.53 -17.38
N LEU A 124 -0.41 -8.87 -16.10
CA LEU A 124 -1.70 -8.78 -15.44
C LEU A 124 -2.19 -7.32 -15.36
N THR A 125 -1.27 -6.37 -15.10
CA THR A 125 -1.58 -4.94 -15.11
C THR A 125 -2.02 -4.48 -16.49
N LYS A 126 -1.33 -4.89 -17.56
CA LYS A 126 -1.71 -4.58 -18.96
C LYS A 126 -3.09 -5.17 -19.29
N ALA A 127 -3.35 -6.40 -18.87
CA ALA A 127 -4.65 -7.03 -19.06
C ALA A 127 -5.75 -6.26 -18.35
N TYR A 128 -5.52 -5.81 -17.10
CA TYR A 128 -6.48 -4.98 -16.37
C TYR A 128 -6.73 -3.64 -17.04
N LEU A 129 -5.69 -2.95 -17.52
CA LEU A 129 -5.87 -1.69 -18.27
C LEU A 129 -6.72 -1.84 -19.53
N GLN A 130 -6.63 -2.99 -20.20
CA GLN A 130 -7.39 -3.24 -21.43
C GLN A 130 -8.82 -3.70 -21.17
N THR A 131 -9.03 -4.51 -20.14
CA THR A 131 -10.33 -5.14 -19.84
C THR A 131 -11.17 -4.34 -18.87
N THR A 132 -10.54 -3.58 -17.97
CA THR A 132 -11.20 -2.73 -16.99
C THR A 132 -10.83 -1.29 -17.27
N LYS A 133 -11.80 -0.37 -17.25
CA LYS A 133 -11.59 1.08 -17.46
C LYS A 133 -10.87 1.74 -16.26
N MET A 134 -9.95 1.04 -15.62
CA MET A 134 -9.23 1.46 -14.42
C MET A 134 -8.00 2.31 -14.79
N GLY A 135 -7.66 3.25 -13.91
CA GLY A 135 -6.39 4.00 -14.02
C GLY A 135 -5.17 3.12 -13.77
N ARG A 136 -4.00 3.54 -14.27
CA ARG A 136 -2.74 2.78 -14.19
C ARG A 136 -2.35 2.39 -12.77
N ASP A 137 -2.43 3.33 -11.83
CA ASP A 137 -2.06 3.07 -10.43
C ASP A 137 -3.02 2.07 -9.75
N ALA A 138 -4.31 2.14 -10.09
CA ALA A 138 -5.30 1.20 -9.61
C ALA A 138 -5.04 -0.20 -10.18
N ALA A 139 -4.76 -0.32 -11.49
CA ALA A 139 -4.45 -1.60 -12.12
C ALA A 139 -3.24 -2.29 -11.49
N VAL A 140 -2.16 -1.54 -11.21
CA VAL A 140 -0.97 -2.06 -10.53
C VAL A 140 -1.30 -2.57 -9.12
N ALA A 141 -2.07 -1.80 -8.35
CA ALA A 141 -2.48 -2.18 -7.01
C ALA A 141 -3.35 -3.44 -7.02
N HIS A 142 -4.33 -3.52 -7.92
CA HIS A 142 -5.20 -4.68 -8.08
C HIS A 142 -4.43 -5.93 -8.54
N ALA A 143 -3.45 -5.79 -9.43
CA ALA A 143 -2.61 -6.90 -9.88
C ALA A 143 -1.80 -7.47 -8.71
N ARG A 144 -1.16 -6.60 -7.93
CA ARG A 144 -0.42 -7.02 -6.73
C ARG A 144 -1.33 -7.71 -5.71
N MET A 145 -2.51 -7.13 -5.45
CA MET A 145 -3.48 -7.71 -4.52
C MET A 145 -3.98 -9.09 -4.96
N ALA A 146 -4.28 -9.26 -6.25
CA ALA A 146 -4.75 -10.53 -6.81
C ALA A 146 -3.70 -11.63 -6.65
N LEU A 147 -2.45 -11.34 -7.02
CA LEU A 147 -1.35 -12.29 -6.86
C LEU A 147 -1.14 -12.66 -5.39
N GLN A 148 -1.06 -11.68 -4.49
CA GLN A 148 -0.89 -11.95 -3.05
C GLN A 148 -2.03 -12.78 -2.46
N ALA A 149 -3.27 -12.50 -2.83
CA ALA A 149 -4.42 -13.28 -2.36
C ALA A 149 -4.38 -14.73 -2.88
N LEU A 150 -4.10 -14.91 -4.17
CA LEU A 150 -4.03 -16.25 -4.78
C LEU A 150 -2.86 -17.08 -4.23
N THR A 151 -1.71 -16.45 -3.96
CA THR A 151 -0.58 -17.11 -3.30
C THR A 151 -0.95 -17.54 -1.88
N HIS A 152 -1.64 -16.69 -1.12
CA HIS A 152 -2.04 -17.01 0.25
C HIS A 152 -3.06 -18.14 0.32
N ILE A 153 -3.98 -18.22 -0.65
CA ILE A 153 -4.95 -19.32 -0.76
C ILE A 153 -4.27 -20.62 -1.23
N GLY A 154 -3.00 -20.55 -1.66
CA GLY A 154 -2.24 -21.71 -2.15
C GLY A 154 -2.62 -22.15 -3.57
N ALA A 155 -3.30 -21.28 -4.33
CA ALA A 155 -3.71 -21.56 -5.71
C ALA A 155 -2.57 -21.38 -6.73
N ILE A 156 -1.59 -20.52 -6.40
CA ILE A 156 -0.45 -20.23 -7.25
C ILE A 156 0.87 -20.30 -6.48
N ASP A 157 1.92 -20.67 -7.19
CA ASP A 157 3.30 -20.52 -6.78
C ASP A 157 3.92 -19.31 -7.47
N MET A 158 4.77 -18.58 -6.75
CA MET A 158 5.56 -17.49 -7.32
C MET A 158 7.03 -17.88 -7.34
N LEU A 159 7.62 -17.92 -8.54
CA LEU A 159 9.04 -18.15 -8.77
C LEU A 159 9.58 -16.95 -9.56
N ASP A 160 10.54 -16.23 -9.00
CA ASP A 160 11.21 -15.07 -9.63
C ASP A 160 10.25 -14.02 -10.24
N GLY A 161 9.13 -13.75 -9.57
CA GLY A 161 8.13 -12.77 -10.02
C GLY A 161 7.18 -13.27 -11.12
N ILE A 162 7.26 -14.56 -11.46
CA ILE A 162 6.33 -15.25 -12.35
C ILE A 162 5.39 -16.11 -11.49
N ALA A 163 4.08 -15.87 -11.65
CA ALA A 163 3.04 -16.66 -11.03
C ALA A 163 2.63 -17.83 -11.93
N THR A 164 2.62 -19.03 -11.36
CA THR A 164 2.19 -20.27 -11.99
C THR A 164 1.11 -20.94 -11.16
N LEU A 165 0.17 -21.65 -11.80
CA LEU A 165 -0.81 -22.44 -11.07
C LEU A 165 -0.13 -23.62 -10.39
N ARG A 166 -0.47 -23.85 -9.11
CA ARG A 166 -0.03 -25.04 -8.39
C ARG A 166 -0.83 -26.25 -8.87
N ARG A 167 -0.19 -27.12 -9.65
CA ARG A 167 -0.77 -28.38 -10.10
C ARG A 167 -0.50 -29.46 -9.04
N PRO A 168 -1.46 -30.37 -8.78
CA PRO A 168 -1.20 -31.52 -7.91
C PRO A 168 -0.12 -32.37 -8.59
N SER A 169 0.86 -32.77 -7.80
CA SER A 169 1.87 -33.77 -8.19
C SER A 169 1.29 -35.17 -8.04
#